data_AF-A0A9P5XR84-F1
#
_entry.id   AF-A0A9P5XR84-F1
#
_cell.length_a   1.000
_cell.length_b   1.000
_cell.length_c   1.000
_cell.angle_alpha   90.00
_cell.angle_beta   90.00
_cell.angle_gamma   90.00
#
_symmetry.space_group_name_H-M   'P 1'
#
loop_
_entity.id
_entity.type
_entity.pdbx_description
1 polymer ?
#
loop_
_entity_poly.entity_id
_entity_poly.type
_entity_poly.pdbx_seq_one_letter_code
_entity_poly.pdbx_strand_id
1 'polypeptide(L)'
;KCVVRIRKRGKLDPNSPYLDKKYDHLFVHTLMSDDEDEIDDQGNKTKRFVSRPPTYRADIVNEIFTTIDNIPDPNGVSNRYVARVRGTPKDYPPPDSRKFEHRARRWMIRPEWLNDPKNKAFDVPAQIVDSGRLWGDKKDPKEILAKAKVVEEVKKEIKIAKLEVMMQSGLMSKGMKKNGKAKGKEKEKQKEKEKEKEKATEDVGKGSSKRVVANPEDNDDQWQSFY
;
A
#
# COMPACT_ATOMS: atom_id res chain seq x y z
N LYS A 1 5.54 -4.49 -1.08
CA LYS A 1 5.34 -5.27 -2.32
C LYS A 1 4.72 -6.63 -1.98
N CYS A 2 4.04 -7.31 -2.89
CA CYS A 2 3.49 -8.64 -2.65
C CYS A 2 4.55 -9.73 -2.72
N VAL A 3 4.92 -10.27 -1.55
CA VAL A 3 5.99 -11.28 -1.44
C VAL A 3 5.65 -12.54 -2.23
N VAL A 4 4.39 -13.00 -2.15
CA VAL A 4 3.94 -14.24 -2.81
C VAL A 4 4.09 -14.16 -4.33
N ARG A 5 3.53 -13.11 -4.96
CA ARG A 5 3.63 -12.92 -6.41
C ARG A 5 5.09 -12.73 -6.87
N ILE A 6 5.93 -12.09 -6.06
CA ILE A 6 7.36 -11.96 -6.36
C ILE A 6 8.07 -13.32 -6.33
N ARG A 7 7.80 -14.17 -5.32
CA ARG A 7 8.36 -15.53 -5.28
C ARG A 7 7.91 -16.36 -6.47
N LYS A 8 6.61 -16.35 -6.79
CA LYS A 8 6.05 -17.06 -7.95
C LYS A 8 6.63 -16.55 -9.27
N ARG A 9 6.78 -15.24 -9.42
CA ARG A 9 7.45 -14.63 -10.57
C ARG A 9 8.88 -15.16 -10.75
N GLY A 10 9.62 -15.36 -9.67
CA GLY A 10 10.97 -15.95 -9.71
C GLY A 10 11.02 -17.43 -10.16
N LYS A 11 9.86 -18.08 -10.36
CA LYS A 11 9.73 -19.44 -10.91
C LYS A 11 9.28 -19.47 -12.36
N LEU A 12 9.09 -18.32 -12.99
CA LEU A 12 8.88 -18.24 -14.43
C LEU A 12 10.10 -18.77 -15.19
N ASP A 13 9.88 -19.15 -16.45
CA ASP A 13 10.96 -19.45 -17.38
C ASP A 13 11.99 -18.29 -17.40
N PRO A 14 13.30 -18.56 -17.35
CA PRO A 14 14.34 -17.52 -17.34
C PRO A 14 14.27 -16.54 -18.52
N ASN A 15 13.71 -16.96 -19.65
CA ASN A 15 13.53 -16.12 -20.84
C ASN A 15 12.16 -15.44 -20.87
N SER A 16 11.33 -15.60 -19.83
CA SER A 16 10.03 -14.95 -19.75
C SER A 16 10.20 -13.43 -19.73
N PRO A 17 9.50 -12.69 -20.61
CA PRO A 17 9.56 -11.23 -20.62
C PRO A 17 9.09 -10.64 -19.28
N TYR A 18 8.25 -11.36 -18.53
CA TYR A 18 7.71 -10.91 -17.25
C TYR A 18 8.75 -10.86 -16.13
N LEU A 19 9.95 -11.41 -16.32
CA LEU A 19 11.09 -11.25 -15.41
C LEU A 19 11.77 -9.87 -15.54
N ASP A 20 11.47 -9.10 -16.58
CA ASP A 20 12.06 -7.77 -16.80
C ASP A 20 11.73 -6.79 -15.66
N LYS A 21 12.74 -6.07 -15.18
CA LYS A 21 12.63 -5.05 -14.11
C LYS A 21 11.59 -3.97 -14.42
N LYS A 22 11.26 -3.72 -15.69
CA LYS A 22 10.22 -2.76 -16.08
C LYS A 22 8.84 -3.06 -15.49
N TYR A 23 8.60 -4.32 -15.10
CA TYR A 23 7.35 -4.78 -14.48
C TYR A 23 7.37 -4.78 -12.95
N ASP A 24 8.51 -4.48 -12.30
CA ASP A 24 8.66 -4.54 -10.83
C ASP A 24 7.63 -3.69 -10.08
N HIS A 25 7.18 -2.61 -10.70
CA HIS A 25 6.23 -1.68 -10.14
C HIS A 25 4.82 -2.27 -9.98
N LEU A 26 4.44 -3.27 -10.77
CA LEU A 26 3.14 -3.93 -10.65
C LEU A 26 2.91 -4.58 -9.30
N PHE A 27 3.99 -5.00 -8.63
CA PHE A 27 3.91 -5.75 -7.38
C PHE A 27 3.82 -4.86 -6.14
N VAL A 28 3.59 -3.56 -6.30
CA VAL A 28 3.25 -2.65 -5.20
C VAL A 28 1.81 -2.90 -4.77
N HIS A 29 1.59 -2.97 -3.45
CA HIS A 29 0.32 -3.44 -2.89
C HIS A 29 -0.89 -2.61 -3.34
N THR A 30 -0.74 -1.30 -3.42
CA THR A 30 -1.81 -0.39 -3.83
C THR A 30 -2.24 -0.54 -5.29
N LEU A 31 -1.42 -1.17 -6.12
CA LEU A 31 -1.70 -1.37 -7.55
C LEU A 31 -2.26 -2.76 -7.87
N MET A 32 -2.33 -3.63 -6.88
CA MET A 32 -2.92 -4.95 -7.02
C MET A 32 -4.44 -4.87 -7.00
N SER A 33 -5.12 -5.92 -7.48
CA SER A 33 -6.57 -6.06 -7.27
C SER A 33 -6.91 -6.05 -5.78
N ASP A 34 -8.08 -5.52 -5.47
CA ASP A 34 -8.75 -5.85 -4.23
C ASP A 34 -9.26 -7.30 -4.36
N ASP A 35 -8.88 -8.15 -3.41
CA ASP A 35 -9.22 -9.57 -3.41
C ASP A 35 -10.40 -9.74 -2.42
N GLU A 36 -11.56 -10.15 -2.93
CA GLU A 36 -12.77 -10.36 -2.12
C GLU A 36 -12.89 -11.84 -1.72
N ASP A 37 -13.43 -12.15 -0.54
CA ASP A 37 -13.75 -13.54 -0.16
C ASP A 37 -14.80 -14.10 -1.15
N GLU A 38 -14.58 -15.31 -1.68
CA GLU A 38 -15.57 -16.01 -2.49
C GLU A 38 -16.66 -16.60 -1.57
N ILE A 39 -17.90 -16.20 -1.78
CA ILE A 39 -19.08 -16.64 -1.03
C ILE A 39 -19.85 -17.66 -1.89
N ASP A 40 -20.25 -18.80 -1.32
CA ASP A 40 -21.11 -19.78 -1.98
C ASP A 40 -22.59 -19.35 -1.98
N ASP A 41 -23.44 -20.13 -2.66
CA ASP A 41 -24.88 -19.88 -2.75
C ASP A 41 -25.59 -19.91 -1.37
N GLN A 42 -24.95 -20.48 -0.35
CA GLN A 42 -25.45 -20.57 1.02
C GLN A 42 -24.94 -19.43 1.91
N GLY A 43 -24.12 -18.51 1.37
CA GLY A 43 -23.55 -17.40 2.13
C GLY A 43 -22.25 -17.72 2.89
N ASN A 44 -21.69 -18.92 2.73
CA ASN A 44 -20.45 -19.33 3.38
C ASN A 44 -19.21 -19.02 2.54
N LYS A 45 -18.07 -18.82 3.20
CA LYS A 45 -16.80 -18.53 2.52
C LYS A 45 -16.16 -19.81 1.98
N THR A 46 -15.90 -19.88 0.68
CA THR A 46 -15.35 -21.08 -0.01
C THR A 46 -13.84 -21.25 0.11
N LYS A 47 -13.19 -20.56 1.07
CA LYS A 47 -11.74 -20.52 1.26
C LYS A 47 -10.96 -20.17 -0.02
N ARG A 48 -11.57 -19.41 -0.91
CA ARG A 48 -11.00 -18.88 -2.15
C ARG A 48 -11.17 -17.37 -2.18
N PHE A 49 -10.27 -16.69 -2.88
CA PHE A 49 -10.37 -15.25 -3.09
C PHE A 49 -10.73 -14.95 -4.55
N VAL A 50 -11.67 -14.03 -4.77
CA VAL A 50 -12.01 -13.50 -6.07
C VAL A 50 -11.19 -12.24 -6.33
N SER A 51 -10.22 -12.33 -7.22
CA SER A 51 -9.42 -11.19 -7.68
C SER A 51 -10.16 -10.47 -8.80
N ARG A 52 -10.69 -9.27 -8.51
CA ARG A 52 -11.38 -8.44 -9.50
C ARG A 52 -10.44 -7.37 -10.06
N PRO A 53 -10.03 -7.45 -11.35
CA PRO A 53 -9.19 -6.41 -11.93
C PRO A 53 -10.00 -5.11 -12.10
N PRO A 54 -9.38 -3.93 -11.95
CA PRO A 54 -10.06 -2.68 -12.25
C PRO A 54 -10.21 -2.48 -13.77
N THR A 55 -11.28 -1.82 -14.18
CA THR A 55 -11.63 -1.54 -15.59
C THR A 55 -10.55 -0.79 -16.37
N TYR A 56 -9.82 0.11 -15.71
CA TYR A 56 -8.75 0.89 -16.35
C TYR A 56 -7.51 0.07 -16.73
N ARG A 57 -7.34 -1.12 -16.16
CA ARG A 57 -6.05 -1.85 -16.23
C ARG A 57 -5.80 -2.44 -17.60
N ALA A 58 -4.62 -2.15 -18.16
CA ALA A 58 -4.17 -2.68 -19.45
C ALA A 58 -4.13 -4.22 -19.47
N ASP A 59 -4.36 -4.82 -20.63
CA ASP A 59 -4.47 -6.27 -20.77
C ASP A 59 -3.17 -6.99 -20.43
N ILE A 60 -2.03 -6.42 -20.81
CA ILE A 60 -0.70 -6.95 -20.45
C ILE A 60 -0.53 -7.11 -18.93
N VAL A 61 -1.11 -6.21 -18.12
CA VAL A 61 -1.06 -6.31 -16.67
C VAL A 61 -1.91 -7.47 -16.17
N ASN A 62 -3.08 -7.67 -16.78
CA ASN A 62 -3.95 -8.78 -16.46
C ASN A 62 -3.29 -10.12 -16.82
N GLU A 63 -2.65 -10.20 -17.97
CA GLU A 63 -1.89 -11.36 -18.44
C GLU A 63 -0.73 -11.70 -17.49
N ILE A 64 0.06 -10.71 -17.07
CA ILE A 64 1.15 -10.89 -16.09
C ILE A 64 0.62 -11.49 -14.78
N PHE A 65 -0.45 -10.91 -14.22
CA PHE A 65 -1.00 -11.43 -12.97
C PHE A 65 -1.60 -12.82 -13.13
N THR A 66 -2.33 -13.09 -14.21
CA THR A 66 -2.88 -14.42 -14.49
C THR A 66 -1.78 -15.46 -14.63
N THR A 67 -0.72 -15.14 -15.38
CA THR A 67 0.44 -16.03 -15.57
C THR A 67 1.12 -16.33 -14.23
N ILE A 68 1.35 -15.32 -13.40
CA ILE A 68 2.00 -15.49 -12.09
C ILE A 68 1.11 -16.23 -11.10
N ASP A 69 -0.19 -15.93 -11.06
CA ASP A 69 -1.11 -16.53 -10.09
C ASP A 69 -1.32 -18.03 -10.37
N ASN A 70 -1.22 -18.46 -11.63
CA ASN A 70 -1.27 -19.87 -12.06
C ASN A 70 -0.05 -20.70 -11.62
N ILE A 71 1.08 -20.08 -11.28
CA ILE A 71 2.29 -20.79 -10.84
C ILE A 71 2.07 -21.27 -9.39
N PRO A 72 2.31 -22.56 -9.07
CA PRO A 72 2.31 -23.04 -7.69
C PRO A 72 3.32 -22.26 -6.82
N ASP A 73 2.97 -21.92 -5.57
CA ASP A 73 3.92 -21.24 -4.69
C ASP A 73 5.11 -22.19 -4.37
N PRO A 74 6.36 -21.78 -4.63
CA PRO A 74 7.53 -22.63 -4.38
C PRO A 74 7.78 -22.96 -2.90
N ASN A 75 7.21 -22.18 -1.97
CA ASN A 75 7.31 -22.48 -0.54
C ASN A 75 6.28 -23.52 -0.07
N GLY A 76 5.66 -24.24 -1.02
CA GLY A 76 4.63 -25.25 -0.78
C GLY A 76 3.25 -24.64 -0.56
N VAL A 77 2.24 -25.52 -0.50
CA VAL A 77 0.90 -25.17 -0.05
C VAL A 77 0.98 -24.92 1.45
N SER A 78 1.42 -23.74 1.87
CA SER A 78 1.20 -23.35 3.26
C SER A 78 -0.32 -23.46 3.49
N ASN A 79 -0.76 -23.98 4.64
CA ASN A 79 -2.19 -24.00 5.02
C ASN A 79 -2.86 -22.61 5.01
N ARG A 80 -2.09 -21.54 4.73
CA ARG A 80 -2.52 -20.14 4.63
C ARG A 80 -2.63 -19.64 3.19
N TYR A 81 -2.16 -20.38 2.18
CA TYR A 81 -2.26 -19.93 0.79
C TYR A 81 -3.64 -20.29 0.23
N VAL A 82 -4.42 -19.25 0.01
CA VAL A 82 -5.75 -19.34 -0.58
C VAL A 82 -5.65 -19.18 -2.10
N ALA A 83 -6.27 -20.11 -2.84
CA ALA A 83 -6.36 -20.02 -4.28
C ALA A 83 -7.14 -18.75 -4.69
N ARG A 84 -6.68 -18.11 -5.78
CA ARG A 84 -7.32 -16.92 -6.34
C ARG A 84 -8.02 -17.29 -7.64
N VAL A 85 -9.28 -16.92 -7.76
CA VAL A 85 -10.07 -17.03 -8.98
C VAL A 85 -10.23 -15.63 -9.56
N ARG A 86 -10.20 -15.50 -10.89
CA ARG A 86 -10.46 -14.22 -11.54
C ARG A 86 -11.94 -13.91 -11.51
N GLY A 87 -12.29 -12.76 -10.94
CA GLY A 87 -13.66 -12.24 -10.97
C GLY A 87 -13.89 -11.27 -12.12
N THR A 88 -15.14 -10.79 -12.22
CA THR A 88 -15.52 -9.73 -13.16
C THR A 88 -14.74 -8.44 -12.89
N PRO A 89 -14.35 -7.70 -13.94
CA PRO A 89 -13.72 -6.40 -13.76
C PRO A 89 -14.64 -5.46 -12.97
N LYS A 90 -14.05 -4.68 -12.07
CA LYS A 90 -14.77 -3.73 -11.21
C LYS A 90 -14.39 -2.31 -11.58
N ASP A 91 -15.38 -1.42 -11.65
CA ASP A 91 -15.13 -0.03 -12.00
C ASP A 91 -14.60 0.74 -10.78
N TYR A 92 -13.29 0.94 -10.76
CA TYR A 92 -12.60 1.69 -9.71
C TYR A 92 -11.56 2.61 -10.33
N PRO A 93 -11.39 3.84 -9.81
CA PRO A 93 -10.35 4.73 -10.30
C PRO A 93 -8.95 4.24 -9.93
N PRO A 94 -7.91 4.69 -10.65
CA PRO A 94 -6.53 4.51 -10.22
C PRO A 94 -6.29 5.07 -8.80
N PRO A 95 -5.43 4.44 -7.99
CA PRO A 95 -5.22 4.86 -6.61
C PRO A 95 -4.56 6.24 -6.53
N ASP A 96 -5.11 7.11 -5.71
CA ASP A 96 -4.47 8.38 -5.34
C ASP A 96 -3.44 8.14 -4.24
N SER A 97 -2.20 8.57 -4.49
CA SER A 97 -1.15 8.46 -3.49
C SER A 97 -0.15 9.61 -3.52
N ARG A 98 0.24 10.04 -2.31
CA ARG A 98 1.38 10.94 -2.13
C ARG A 98 2.71 10.26 -2.47
N LYS A 99 2.81 8.94 -2.31
CA LYS A 99 4.02 8.18 -2.60
C LYS A 99 4.04 7.78 -4.07
N PHE A 100 5.10 8.17 -4.76
CA PHE A 100 5.27 7.91 -6.18
C PHE A 100 5.20 6.42 -6.57
N GLU A 101 5.75 5.54 -5.74
CA GLU A 101 5.77 4.09 -5.98
C GLU A 101 4.36 3.47 -5.92
N HIS A 102 3.39 4.17 -5.37
CA HIS A 102 2.03 3.67 -5.18
C HIS A 102 1.08 4.13 -6.30
N ARG A 103 1.56 4.98 -7.21
CA ARG A 103 0.80 5.53 -8.35
C ARG A 103 0.83 4.59 -9.54
N ALA A 104 -0.23 4.57 -10.32
CA ALA A 104 -0.29 3.77 -11.54
C ALA A 104 0.64 4.37 -12.60
N ARG A 105 1.26 3.52 -13.41
CA ARG A 105 2.01 3.95 -14.59
C ARG A 105 1.09 4.06 -15.79
N ARG A 106 1.38 4.95 -16.71
CA ARG A 106 0.59 5.11 -17.94
C ARG A 106 0.49 3.82 -18.77
N TRP A 107 1.57 3.03 -18.87
CA TRP A 107 1.52 1.72 -19.54
C TRP A 107 0.61 0.68 -18.85
N MET A 108 0.31 0.86 -17.56
CA MET A 108 -0.60 -0.04 -16.81
C MET A 108 -2.07 0.25 -17.11
N ILE A 109 -2.37 1.30 -17.88
CA ILE A 109 -3.71 1.82 -18.11
C ILE A 109 -4.08 1.63 -19.57
N ARG A 110 -5.30 1.18 -19.83
CA ARG A 110 -5.84 1.05 -21.19
C ARG A 110 -5.92 2.43 -21.84
N PRO A 111 -5.33 2.63 -23.04
CA PRO A 111 -5.41 3.91 -23.73
C PRO A 111 -6.86 4.36 -23.98
N GLU A 112 -7.74 3.41 -24.30
CA GLU A 112 -9.17 3.66 -24.51
C GLU A 112 -9.84 4.22 -23.26
N TRP A 113 -9.56 3.63 -22.10
CA TRP A 113 -10.10 4.11 -20.82
C TRP A 113 -9.62 5.53 -20.51
N LEU A 114 -8.34 5.85 -20.77
CA LEU A 114 -7.77 7.17 -20.53
C LEU A 114 -8.25 8.23 -21.54
N ASN A 115 -8.70 7.81 -22.72
CA ASN A 115 -9.23 8.69 -23.76
C ASN A 115 -10.70 9.07 -23.54
N ASP A 116 -11.45 8.30 -22.75
CA ASP A 116 -12.82 8.64 -22.36
C ASP A 116 -12.84 9.98 -21.57
N PRO A 117 -13.65 10.97 -22.00
CA PRO A 117 -13.81 12.24 -21.30
C PRO A 117 -14.16 12.10 -19.81
N LYS A 118 -14.92 11.06 -19.43
CA LYS A 118 -15.30 10.81 -18.02
C LYS A 118 -14.10 10.50 -17.13
N ASN A 119 -13.07 9.89 -17.72
CA ASN A 119 -11.90 9.41 -16.98
C ASN A 119 -10.73 10.41 -17.00
N LYS A 120 -10.83 11.50 -17.76
CA LYS A 120 -9.80 12.55 -17.81
C LYS A 120 -9.50 13.17 -16.46
N ALA A 121 -10.47 13.18 -15.53
CA ALA A 121 -10.28 13.65 -14.16
C ALA A 121 -9.23 12.84 -13.38
N PHE A 122 -8.99 11.58 -13.77
CA PHE A 122 -8.00 10.71 -13.15
C PHE A 122 -6.61 10.83 -13.79
N ASP A 123 -6.49 11.54 -14.91
CA ASP A 123 -5.22 11.79 -15.58
C ASP A 123 -4.40 12.89 -14.92
N VAL A 124 -4.14 12.70 -13.62
CA VAL A 124 -3.42 13.63 -12.77
C VAL A 124 -2.13 12.98 -12.27
N PRO A 125 -1.01 13.73 -12.15
CA PRO A 125 0.27 13.20 -11.66
C PRO A 125 0.21 12.53 -10.28
N ALA A 126 -0.82 12.81 -9.48
CA ALA A 126 -1.06 12.20 -8.17
C ALA A 126 -1.56 10.75 -8.25
N GLN A 127 -2.21 10.37 -9.36
CA GLN A 127 -2.77 9.03 -9.59
C GLN A 127 -2.02 8.28 -10.69
N ILE A 128 -1.78 8.93 -11.82
CA ILE A 128 -1.14 8.37 -13.00
C ILE A 128 0.17 9.09 -13.26
N VAL A 129 1.25 8.33 -13.39
CA VAL A 129 2.59 8.82 -13.72
C VAL A 129 3.08 8.21 -15.01
N ASP A 130 4.01 8.89 -15.69
CA ASP A 130 4.61 8.35 -16.90
C ASP A 130 5.36 7.03 -16.63
N SER A 131 5.59 6.28 -17.70
CA SER A 131 6.10 4.90 -17.63
C SER A 131 7.57 4.83 -17.23
N GLY A 132 8.35 5.84 -17.64
CA GLY A 132 9.79 5.99 -17.40
C GLY A 132 10.67 5.30 -18.44
N ARG A 133 11.98 5.40 -18.24
CA ARG A 133 13.00 5.02 -19.25
C ARG A 133 12.94 3.56 -19.68
N LEU A 134 12.58 2.66 -18.78
CA LEU A 134 12.45 1.22 -19.08
C LEU A 134 11.32 0.91 -20.08
N TRP A 135 10.46 1.89 -20.34
CA TRP A 135 9.37 1.83 -21.32
C TRP A 135 9.62 2.75 -22.52
N GLY A 136 10.83 3.28 -22.68
CA GLY A 136 11.21 4.15 -23.79
C GLY A 136 11.03 5.66 -23.55
N ASP A 137 10.58 6.08 -22.36
CA ASP A 137 10.43 7.51 -22.07
C ASP A 137 11.79 8.21 -21.89
N LYS A 138 11.90 9.46 -22.35
CA LYS A 138 13.16 10.24 -22.28
C LYS A 138 13.65 10.50 -20.86
N LYS A 139 12.75 10.58 -19.88
CA LYS A 139 13.05 10.92 -18.48
C LYS A 139 12.37 9.94 -17.54
N ASP A 140 13.04 9.58 -16.45
CA ASP A 140 12.41 8.80 -15.38
C ASP A 140 11.58 9.76 -14.52
N PRO A 141 10.31 9.48 -14.23
CA PRO A 141 9.50 10.35 -13.39
C PRO A 141 10.03 10.44 -11.94
N LYS A 142 10.88 9.50 -11.49
CA LYS A 142 11.64 9.65 -10.23
C LYS A 142 12.57 10.86 -10.28
N GLU A 143 13.26 11.05 -11.39
CA GLU A 143 14.20 12.18 -11.56
C GLU A 143 13.45 13.51 -11.63
N ILE A 144 12.28 13.53 -12.28
CA ILE A 144 11.42 14.72 -12.35
C ILE A 144 10.97 15.13 -10.94
N LEU A 145 10.52 14.18 -10.13
CA LEU A 145 10.10 14.45 -8.76
C LEU A 145 11.24 14.86 -7.85
N ALA A 146 12.42 14.24 -7.99
CA ALA A 146 13.59 14.62 -7.20
C ALA A 146 14.01 16.07 -7.50
N LYS A 147 14.05 16.45 -8.77
CA LYS A 147 14.34 17.85 -9.18
C LYS A 147 13.27 18.81 -8.66
N ALA A 148 12.00 18.43 -8.71
CA ALA A 148 10.91 19.25 -8.20
C ALA A 148 11.02 19.51 -6.69
N LYS A 149 11.41 18.49 -5.89
CA LYS A 149 11.64 18.65 -4.45
C LYS A 149 12.77 19.61 -4.14
N VAL A 150 13.91 19.49 -4.83
CA VAL A 150 15.05 20.41 -4.65
C VAL A 150 14.62 21.85 -4.95
N VAL A 151 13.86 22.06 -6.04
CA VAL A 151 13.32 23.40 -6.37
C VAL A 151 12.37 23.91 -5.28
N GLU A 152 11.56 23.04 -4.68
CA GLU A 152 10.66 23.41 -3.59
C GLU A 152 11.41 23.80 -2.32
N GLU A 153 12.47 23.06 -1.97
CA GLU A 153 13.34 23.34 -0.83
C GLU A 153 14.07 24.68 -1.02
N VAL A 154 14.68 24.91 -2.18
CA VAL A 154 15.31 26.19 -2.52
C VAL A 154 14.29 27.34 -2.46
N LYS A 155 13.05 27.12 -2.93
CA LYS A 155 12.00 28.14 -2.82
C LYS A 155 11.59 28.42 -1.37
N LYS A 156 11.60 27.43 -0.49
CA LYS A 156 11.33 27.62 0.95
C LYS A 156 12.46 28.40 1.61
N GLU A 157 13.71 28.06 1.31
CA GLU A 157 14.89 28.78 1.81
C GLU A 157 14.89 30.24 1.36
N ILE A 158 14.62 30.52 0.07
CA ILE A 158 14.51 31.90 -0.43
C ILE A 158 13.38 32.66 0.27
N LYS A 159 12.23 32.02 0.54
CA LYS A 159 11.13 32.66 1.28
C LYS A 159 11.51 32.97 2.73
N ILE A 160 12.23 32.07 3.39
CA ILE A 160 12.73 32.27 4.76
C ILE A 160 13.74 33.41 4.78
N ALA A 161 14.75 33.38 3.91
CA ALA A 161 15.75 34.45 3.79
C ALA A 161 15.12 35.82 3.47
N LYS A 162 14.13 35.85 2.56
CA LYS A 162 13.39 37.08 2.24
C LYS A 162 12.61 37.63 3.45
N LEU A 163 12.01 36.75 4.26
CA LEU A 163 11.33 37.15 5.49
C LEU A 163 12.32 37.70 6.53
N GLU A 164 13.49 37.09 6.68
CA GLU A 164 14.54 37.57 7.59
C GLU A 164 15.06 38.96 7.19
N VAL A 165 15.33 39.17 5.90
CA VAL A 165 15.76 40.48 5.38
C VAL A 165 14.68 41.54 5.62
N MET A 166 13.40 41.22 5.39
CA MET A 166 12.29 42.14 5.64
C MET A 166 12.11 42.47 7.13
N MET A 167 12.41 41.53 8.03
CA MET A 167 12.42 41.80 9.48
C MET A 167 13.58 42.71 9.89
N GLN A 168 14.78 42.48 9.35
CA GLN A 168 15.96 43.28 9.67
C GLN A 168 15.90 44.70 9.10
N SER A 169 15.32 44.87 7.91
CA SER A 169 15.20 46.17 7.25
C SER A 169 14.08 47.06 7.82
N GLY A 170 13.38 46.63 8.87
CA GLY A 170 12.28 47.38 9.49
C GLY A 170 11.05 47.59 8.58
N LEU A 171 11.00 46.93 7.42
CA LEU A 171 9.93 47.04 6.42
C LEU A 171 8.66 46.24 6.80
N MET A 172 8.73 45.46 7.88
CA MET A 172 7.55 44.80 8.46
C MET A 172 6.70 45.84 9.20
N SER A 173 5.79 46.49 8.46
CA SER A 173 4.76 47.35 9.04
C SER A 173 3.95 46.56 10.08
N LYS A 174 3.63 47.20 11.21
CA LYS A 174 2.92 46.66 12.39
C LYS A 174 1.50 46.10 12.11
N GLY A 175 1.09 45.87 10.86
CA GLY A 175 -0.27 45.52 10.45
C GLY A 175 -0.66 44.03 10.51
N MET A 176 0.28 43.08 10.58
CA MET A 176 -0.06 41.63 10.59
C MET A 176 -0.10 40.99 11.99
N LYS A 177 -0.25 41.77 13.06
CA LYS A 177 -0.65 41.27 14.38
C LYS A 177 -2.17 41.38 14.58
N LYS A 178 -2.94 40.43 14.04
CA LYS A 178 -4.20 39.90 14.61
C LYS A 178 -4.87 38.95 13.61
N ASN A 179 -4.57 37.66 13.75
CA ASN A 179 -5.54 36.55 13.71
C ASN A 179 -4.84 35.28 14.18
N GLY A 180 -4.42 35.31 15.44
CA GLY A 180 -3.89 34.17 16.18
C GLY A 180 -4.47 34.19 17.58
N LYS A 181 -5.80 34.17 17.69
CA LYS A 181 -6.50 34.10 18.98
C LYS A 181 -7.67 33.12 18.87
N ALA A 182 -7.37 31.83 18.91
CA ALA A 182 -8.21 30.79 19.53
C ALA A 182 -7.48 29.44 19.53
N LYS A 183 -7.67 28.68 20.62
CA LYS A 183 -7.20 27.31 20.88
C LYS A 183 -5.74 27.12 21.30
N GLY A 184 -5.30 27.94 22.25
CA GLY A 184 -4.45 27.46 23.35
C GLY A 184 -5.33 27.23 24.59
N LYS A 185 -5.98 26.07 24.69
CA LYS A 185 -6.58 25.57 25.95
C LYS A 185 -6.89 24.07 25.88
N GLU A 186 -5.92 23.25 25.46
CA GLU A 186 -6.03 21.79 25.63
C GLU A 186 -4.67 21.07 25.48
N LYS A 187 -3.63 21.52 26.20
CA LYS A 187 -2.35 20.77 26.28
C LYS A 187 -1.68 20.75 27.65
N GLU A 188 -2.46 21.00 28.71
CA GLU A 188 -1.99 20.89 30.10
C GLU A 188 -2.62 19.71 30.85
N LYS A 189 -3.22 18.74 30.14
CA LYS A 189 -3.83 17.54 30.76
C LYS A 189 -3.31 16.19 30.27
N GLN A 190 -2.28 16.17 29.42
CA GLN A 190 -1.68 14.92 28.92
C GLN A 190 -0.27 14.64 29.44
N LYS A 191 0.36 15.56 30.20
CA LYS A 191 1.70 15.33 30.77
C LYS A 191 1.69 14.71 32.18
N GLU A 192 0.52 14.47 32.76
CA GLU A 192 0.36 13.80 34.06
C GLU A 192 -0.04 12.31 33.95
N LYS A 193 -0.44 11.83 32.76
CA LYS A 193 -0.85 10.42 32.55
C LYS A 193 0.24 9.49 32.02
N GLU A 194 1.43 10.01 31.72
CA GLU A 194 2.60 9.22 31.29
C GLU A 194 3.61 8.95 32.42
N LYS A 195 3.52 9.64 33.57
CA LYS A 195 4.40 9.39 34.72
C LYS A 195 3.94 8.25 35.65
N GLU A 196 2.77 7.66 35.41
CA GLU A 196 2.23 6.56 36.23
C GLU A 196 2.28 5.19 35.53
N LYS A 197 2.71 5.11 34.26
CA LYS A 197 2.91 3.84 33.53
C LYS A 197 4.37 3.38 33.44
N GLU A 198 5.33 4.19 33.87
CA GLU A 198 6.75 3.84 33.88
C GLU A 198 7.24 3.27 35.22
N LYS A 199 6.33 3.01 36.19
CA LYS A 199 6.64 2.45 37.51
C LYS A 199 6.14 1.01 37.75
N ALA A 200 5.64 0.33 36.70
CA ALA A 200 5.05 -1.01 36.83
C ALA A 200 5.81 -2.12 36.05
N THR A 201 7.03 -1.87 35.57
CA THR A 201 7.87 -2.90 34.93
C THR A 201 9.30 -2.89 35.44
N GLU A 202 9.45 -2.84 36.77
CA GLU A 202 10.64 -3.30 37.47
C GLU A 202 10.11 -3.95 38.76
N ASP A 203 9.85 -5.25 38.74
CA ASP A 203 10.36 -6.19 39.76
C ASP A 203 9.85 -7.63 39.47
N VAL A 204 10.70 -8.60 39.82
CA VAL A 204 10.45 -10.05 39.97
C VAL A 204 10.26 -10.86 38.67
N GLY A 205 11.03 -11.89 38.36
CA GLY A 205 11.98 -12.64 39.17
C GLY A 205 12.06 -14.08 38.64
N LYS A 206 13.27 -14.64 38.75
CA LYS A 206 13.71 -15.99 38.36
C LYS A 206 12.86 -17.13 38.94
N GLY A 207 12.80 -18.26 38.21
CA GLY A 207 12.48 -19.61 38.73
C GLY A 207 12.04 -20.53 37.58
N SER A 208 12.90 -21.35 36.96
CA SER A 208 13.46 -22.64 37.41
C SER A 208 12.44 -23.79 37.58
N SER A 209 12.68 -24.89 36.83
CA SER A 209 12.10 -26.24 36.95
C SER A 209 10.59 -26.38 36.69
N LYS A 210 10.04 -27.46 36.13
CA LYS A 210 10.45 -28.86 36.08
C LYS A 210 9.64 -29.57 34.96
N ARG A 211 10.25 -30.59 34.36
CA ARG A 211 9.60 -31.69 33.62
C ARG A 211 8.46 -32.30 34.45
N VAL A 212 7.30 -32.55 33.84
CA VAL A 212 6.44 -33.70 34.16
C VAL A 212 5.89 -34.27 32.86
N VAL A 213 6.13 -35.57 32.71
CA VAL A 213 5.58 -36.48 31.72
C VAL A 213 4.22 -36.96 32.25
N ALA A 214 3.17 -36.95 31.44
CA ALA A 214 2.08 -37.93 31.53
C ALA A 214 1.32 -37.93 30.21
N ASN A 215 1.06 -39.15 29.75
CA ASN A 215 0.39 -39.53 28.51
C ASN A 215 -1.07 -39.94 28.87
N PRO A 216 -1.78 -40.72 28.03
CA PRO A 216 -3.01 -40.40 27.28
C PRO A 216 -4.31 -40.90 27.97
N GLU A 217 -5.41 -40.89 27.21
CA GLU A 217 -6.67 -41.65 27.36
C GLU A 217 -7.95 -40.84 27.67
N ASP A 218 -8.89 -41.00 26.73
CA ASP A 218 -10.34 -41.19 26.88
C ASP A 218 -11.19 -40.14 27.59
N ASN A 219 -12.04 -39.48 26.79
CA ASN A 219 -13.48 -39.66 26.96
C ASN A 219 -14.24 -39.20 25.71
N ASP A 220 -14.83 -40.20 25.06
CA ASP A 220 -16.10 -40.09 24.35
C ASP A 220 -17.10 -39.31 25.20
N ASP A 221 -17.81 -38.34 24.63
CA ASP A 221 -19.18 -38.13 25.06
C ASP A 221 -20.06 -37.44 24.02
N GLN A 222 -21.24 -38.04 23.93
CA GLN A 222 -22.32 -37.85 22.98
C GLN A 222 -22.89 -36.43 23.01
N TRP A 223 -23.07 -35.82 21.84
CA TRP A 223 -24.10 -34.80 21.66
C TRP A 223 -25.29 -35.40 20.93
N GLN A 224 -26.24 -35.88 21.73
CA GLN A 224 -27.59 -36.18 21.28
C GLN A 224 -28.34 -34.90 20.93
N SER A 225 -29.12 -35.03 19.87
CA SER A 225 -30.18 -34.17 19.37
C SER A 225 -31.17 -33.70 20.45
N PHE A 226 -31.59 -32.44 20.37
CA PHE A 226 -32.96 -32.06 20.72
C PHE A 226 -33.54 -31.10 19.68
N TYR A 227 -34.83 -31.35 19.46
CA TYR A 227 -35.83 -30.73 18.57
C TYR A 227 -35.72 -29.22 18.34
#